data_AF-A0A848SZA4-F1
#
_entry.id   AF-A0A848SZA4-F1
#
_cell.length_a   1.000
_cell.length_b   1.000
_cell.length_c   1.000
_cell.angle_alpha   90.00
_cell.angle_beta   90.00
_cell.angle_gamma   90.00
#
_symmetry.space_group_name_H-M   'P 1'
#
loop_
_entity.id
_entity.type
_entity.pdbx_description
1 polymer ?
#
loop_
_entity_poly.entity_id
_entity_poly.type
_entity_poly.pdbx_seq_one_letter_code
_entity_poly.pdbx_strand_id
1 'polypeptide(L)' 'INTAGGASWVSFHHGGGVGMGYSLHAGMVIVADGSEDARKRIERVLHNDPAMGVIRHADAGYDIAKNTSAEFDLDL' A
#
# COMPACT_ATOMS: atom_id res chain seq x y z
N ILE A 1 3.67 -5.24 3.68
CA ILE A 1 2.42 -5.86 3.18
C ILE A 1 2.45 -6.22 1.69
N ASN A 2 2.96 -5.36 0.78
CA ASN A 2 2.96 -5.62 -0.66
C ASN A 2 3.72 -6.88 -1.10
N THR A 3 4.84 -7.19 -0.44
CA THR A 3 5.57 -8.45 -0.68
C THR A 3 4.68 -9.66 -0.40
N ALA A 4 3.94 -9.65 0.72
CA ALA A 4 3.01 -10.73 1.08
C ALA A 4 1.75 -10.74 0.21
N GLY A 5 1.29 -9.56 -0.26
CA GLY A 5 0.15 -9.44 -1.16
C GLY A 5 0.40 -10.02 -2.57
N GLY A 6 1.67 -10.08 -2.97
CA GLY A 6 2.11 -10.63 -4.25
C GLY A 6 2.50 -9.57 -5.28
N ALA A 7 3.05 -8.42 -4.88
CA ALA A 7 3.65 -7.49 -5.83
C ALA A 7 4.75 -8.20 -6.66
N SER A 8 4.91 -7.82 -7.92
CA SER A 8 5.95 -8.40 -8.80
C SER A 8 7.35 -8.01 -8.34
N TRP A 9 7.52 -6.78 -7.85
CA TRP A 9 8.68 -6.40 -7.06
C TRP A 9 8.33 -5.31 -6.06
N VAL A 10 9.12 -5.24 -4.99
CA VAL A 10 9.00 -4.27 -3.91
C VAL A 10 10.37 -3.68 -3.66
N SER A 11 10.42 -2.40 -3.35
CA SER A 11 11.62 -1.68 -2.97
C SER A 11 11.42 -0.96 -1.64
N PHE A 12 12.51 -0.78 -0.91
CA PHE A 12 12.55 0.06 0.28
C PHE A 12 13.81 0.91 0.21
N HIS A 13 13.62 2.23 0.22
CA HIS A 13 14.68 3.19 -0.03
C HIS A 13 14.79 4.19 1.12
N HIS A 14 15.98 4.78 1.23
CA HIS A 14 16.30 5.85 2.19
C HIS A 14 16.68 7.13 1.43
N GLY A 15 16.15 8.26 1.90
CA GLY A 15 16.56 9.61 1.48
C GLY A 15 16.10 10.07 0.10
N GLY A 16 15.21 9.32 -0.58
CA GLY A 16 14.65 9.77 -1.86
C GLY A 16 13.94 11.12 -1.71
N GLY A 17 14.18 12.02 -2.68
CA GLY A 17 13.66 13.38 -2.71
C GLY A 17 14.42 14.37 -1.82
N VAL A 18 14.57 14.05 -0.52
CA VAL A 18 15.01 14.99 0.52
C VAL A 18 16.44 14.76 1.04
N GLY A 19 17.17 13.79 0.51
CA GLY A 19 18.55 13.50 0.88
C GLY A 19 18.70 12.57 2.09
N MET A 20 19.94 12.17 2.36
CA MET A 20 20.27 11.21 3.41
C MET A 20 19.82 11.70 4.80
N GLY A 21 19.07 10.86 5.52
CA GLY A 21 18.64 11.08 6.90
C GLY A 21 17.20 11.58 7.06
N TYR A 22 16.51 11.95 5.97
CA TYR A 22 15.25 12.70 6.05
C TYR A 22 14.00 11.95 5.56
N SER A 23 14.14 10.80 4.92
CA SER A 23 12.97 10.00 4.49
C SER A 23 13.25 8.50 4.46
N LEU A 24 12.21 7.73 4.77
CA LEU A 24 12.11 6.30 4.53
C LEU A 24 10.81 6.07 3.74
N HIS A 25 10.89 5.31 2.66
CA HIS A 25 9.73 5.02 1.82
C HIS A 25 9.87 3.67 1.12
N ALA A 26 8.72 3.13 0.74
CA ALA A 26 8.62 1.88 0.01
C ALA A 26 7.97 2.14 -1.36
N GLY A 27 8.39 1.38 -2.35
CA GLY A 27 7.74 1.29 -3.66
C GLY A 27 7.28 -0.12 -3.93
N MET A 28 6.23 -0.28 -4.74
CA MET A 28 5.78 -1.57 -5.22
C MET A 28 5.37 -1.47 -6.68
N VAL A 29 5.51 -2.57 -7.41
CA VAL A 29 4.97 -2.72 -8.76
C VAL A 29 4.35 -4.09 -8.89
N ILE A 30 3.23 -4.17 -9.60
CA ILE A 30 2.59 -5.42 -9.98
C ILE A 30 2.37 -5.46 -11.49
N VAL A 31 2.62 -6.63 -12.09
CA VAL A 31 2.47 -6.85 -13.53
C VAL A 31 1.11 -7.49 -13.79
N ALA A 32 0.34 -6.91 -14.71
CA ALA A 32 -0.89 -7.48 -15.24
C ALA A 32 -0.58 -8.18 -16.58
N ASP A 33 -0.24 -9.47 -16.52
CA ASP A 33 0.13 -10.26 -17.70
C ASP A 33 -1.04 -11.05 -18.33
N GLY A 34 -2.25 -10.89 -17.79
CA GLY A 34 -3.47 -11.59 -18.24
C GLY A 34 -3.67 -12.97 -17.62
N SER A 35 -2.79 -13.43 -16.74
CA SER A 35 -2.96 -14.71 -16.03
C SER A 35 -3.95 -14.62 -14.86
N GLU A 36 -4.56 -15.77 -14.52
CA GLU A 36 -5.41 -15.89 -13.32
C GLU A 36 -4.63 -15.70 -12.01
N ASP A 37 -3.33 -16.03 -11.99
CA ASP A 37 -2.47 -15.76 -10.83
C ASP A 37 -2.28 -14.25 -10.64
N ALA A 38 -1.96 -13.53 -11.71
CA ALA A 38 -1.82 -12.07 -11.68
C ALA A 38 -3.13 -11.41 -11.22
N ARG A 39 -4.29 -11.85 -11.71
CA ARG A 39 -5.60 -11.34 -11.26
C ARG A 39 -5.74 -11.41 -9.73
N LYS A 40 -5.50 -12.59 -9.13
CA LYS A 40 -5.60 -12.79 -7.67
C LYS A 40 -4.63 -11.92 -6.89
N ARG A 41 -3.41 -11.73 -7.41
CA ARG A 41 -2.39 -10.88 -6.77
C ARG A 41 -2.74 -9.40 -6.87
N ILE A 42 -3.25 -8.96 -8.01
CA ILE A 42 -3.71 -7.58 -8.25
C ILE A 42 -4.85 -7.22 -7.31
N GLU A 43 -5.86 -8.08 -7.17
CA GLU A 43 -6.98 -7.88 -6.24
C GLU A 43 -6.49 -7.62 -4.81
N ARG A 44 -5.49 -8.37 -4.33
CA ARG A 44 -4.92 -8.16 -2.99
C ARG A 44 -4.04 -6.92 -2.90
N VAL A 45 -3.08 -6.76 -3.81
CA VAL A 45 -2.06 -5.71 -3.71
C VAL A 45 -2.66 -4.32 -3.92
N LEU A 46 -3.58 -4.17 -4.88
CA LEU A 46 -4.22 -2.87 -5.15
C LEU A 46 -5.32 -2.52 -4.14
N HIS A 47 -5.75 -3.47 -3.32
CA HIS A 47 -6.54 -3.16 -2.13
C HIS A 47 -5.62 -2.77 -0.96
N ASN A 48 -4.62 -3.60 -0.64
CA ASN A 48 -3.80 -3.45 0.55
C ASN A 48 -2.89 -2.19 0.51
N ASP A 49 -2.28 -1.87 -0.63
CA ASP A 49 -1.32 -0.75 -0.74
C ASP A 49 -1.98 0.62 -0.43
N PRO A 50 -3.10 1.02 -1.08
CA PRO A 50 -3.79 2.23 -0.69
C PRO A 50 -4.49 2.12 0.68
N ALA A 51 -4.97 0.95 1.09
CA ALA A 51 -5.57 0.76 2.42
C ALA A 51 -4.59 1.11 3.54
N MET A 52 -3.29 0.81 3.40
CA MET A 52 -2.27 1.24 4.36
C MET A 52 -2.19 2.76 4.50
N GLY A 53 -2.39 3.49 3.39
CA GLY A 53 -2.48 4.95 3.41
C GLY A 53 -3.65 5.43 4.25
N VAL A 54 -4.83 4.83 4.06
CA VAL A 54 -6.04 5.14 4.84
C VAL A 54 -5.83 4.80 6.31
N ILE A 55 -5.40 3.58 6.62
CA ILE A 55 -5.12 3.08 7.98
C ILE A 55 -4.15 4.02 8.72
N ARG A 56 -3.03 4.37 8.08
CA ARG A 56 -2.03 5.29 8.67
C ARG A 56 -2.66 6.64 9.06
N HIS A 57 -3.51 7.21 8.21
CA HIS A 57 -4.13 8.51 8.49
C HIS A 57 -5.30 8.40 9.48
N ALA A 58 -6.03 7.29 9.49
CA ALA A 58 -7.05 7.02 10.48
C ALA A 58 -6.45 6.94 11.89
N ASP A 59 -5.32 6.21 12.03
CA ASP A 59 -4.52 6.12 13.26
C ASP A 59 -4.02 7.51 13.73
N ALA A 60 -3.55 8.34 12.80
CA ALA A 60 -3.17 9.72 13.08
C ALA A 60 -4.35 10.65 13.45
N GLY A 61 -5.59 10.16 13.42
CA GLY A 61 -6.77 10.85 13.91
C GLY A 61 -7.61 11.58 12.86
N TYR A 62 -7.31 11.44 11.57
CA TYR A 62 -8.03 12.16 10.50
C TYR A 62 -9.43 11.57 10.25
N ASP A 63 -10.49 12.36 10.45
CA ASP A 63 -11.87 11.90 10.32
C ASP A 63 -12.21 11.41 8.91
N ILE A 64 -11.69 12.07 7.88
CA ILE A 64 -11.88 11.62 6.49
C ILE A 64 -11.34 10.20 6.29
N ALA A 65 -10.19 9.87 6.89
CA ALA A 65 -9.59 8.56 6.78
C ALA A 65 -10.33 7.50 7.61
N LYS A 66 -10.82 7.87 8.81
CA LYS A 66 -11.68 6.98 9.62
C LYS A 66 -12.98 6.64 8.89
N ASN A 67 -13.60 7.64 8.26
CA ASN A 67 -14.81 7.45 7.46
C ASN A 67 -14.54 6.54 6.26
N THR A 68 -13.42 6.76 5.54
CA THR A 68 -13.02 5.86 4.44
C THR A 68 -12.70 4.44 4.94
N SER A 69 -12.03 4.29 6.09
CA SER A 69 -11.77 2.98 6.70
C SER A 69 -13.07 2.24 7.01
N ALA A 70 -14.08 2.92 7.56
CA ALA A 70 -15.39 2.33 7.80
C ALA A 70 -16.18 2.02 6.50
N GLU A 71 -16.10 2.89 5.49
CA GLU A 71 -16.77 2.69 4.19
C GLU A 71 -16.26 1.45 3.46
N PHE A 72 -14.94 1.20 3.53
CA PHE A 72 -14.29 0.08 2.84
C PHE A 72 -14.00 -1.13 3.75
N ASP A 73 -14.54 -1.14 4.98
CA ASP A 73 -14.38 -2.22 5.97
C ASP A 73 -12.90 -2.62 6.18
N LEU A 74 -12.04 -1.60 6.35
CA LEU A 74 -10.61 -1.81 6.58
C LEU A 74 -10.38 -2.14 8.06
N ASP A 75 -9.99 -3.37 8.35
CA ASP A 75 -9.65 -3.83 9.69
C ASP A 75 -8.39 -3.10 10.21
N LEU A 76 -8.52 -2.45 11.37
CA LEU A 76 -7.49 -1.64 12.03
C LEU A 76 -6.87 -2.39 13.21
#